data_AF-A0A4Q7FU94-F1
#
_entry.id   AF-A0A4Q7FU94-F1
#
_cell.length_a   1.000
_cell.length_b   1.000
_cell.length_c   1.000
_cell.angle_alpha   90.00
_cell.angle_beta   90.00
_cell.angle_gamma   90.00
#
_symmetry.space_group_name_H-M   'P 1'
#
loop_
_entity.id
_entity.type
_entity.pdbx_description
1 polymer ?
#
loop_
_entity_poly.entity_id
_entity_poly.type
_entity_poly.pdbx_seq_one_letter_code
_entity_poly.pdbx_strand_id
1 'polypeptide(L)' 'MKLSQACDFERLLKRRDELCGARRIADHGDGLGVTIRGTYQDAEMVAAVKAAVVAELNRRIAAIDTELTAMGVEIDE' A
#
# COMPACT_ATOMS: atom_id res chain seq x y z
N MET A 1 -6.00 -15.69 21.07
CA MET A 1 -5.82 -14.26 20.72
C MET A 1 -6.54 -13.39 21.75
N LYS A 2 -5.90 -12.36 22.31
CA LYS A 2 -6.56 -11.36 23.19
C LYS A 2 -7.42 -10.41 22.35
N LEU A 3 -8.43 -9.76 22.94
CA LEU A 3 -9.26 -8.76 22.26
C LEU A 3 -8.44 -7.64 21.61
N SER A 4 -7.38 -7.16 22.28
CA SER A 4 -6.47 -6.16 21.71
C SER A 4 -5.77 -6.66 20.44
N GLN A 5 -5.32 -7.91 20.44
CA GLN A 5 -4.69 -8.53 19.26
C GLN A 5 -5.69 -8.72 18.12
N ALA A 6 -6.97 -8.97 18.41
CA ALA A 6 -8.02 -9.07 17.41
C ALA A 6 -8.26 -7.72 16.70
N CYS A 7 -8.33 -6.62 17.47
CA CYS A 7 -8.46 -5.27 16.90
C CYS A 7 -7.23 -4.87 16.08
N ASP A 8 -6.04 -5.23 16.53
CA ASP A 8 -4.79 -4.96 15.80
C ASP A 8 -4.75 -5.75 14.48
N PHE A 9 -5.17 -7.02 14.49
CA PHE A 9 -5.28 -7.85 13.30
C PHE A 9 -6.25 -7.25 12.26
N GLU A 10 -7.46 -6.87 12.67
CA GLU A 10 -8.45 -6.25 11.77
C GLU A 10 -7.92 -4.95 11.15
N ARG A 11 -7.24 -4.13 11.96
CA ARG A 11 -6.63 -2.88 11.50
C ARG A 11 -5.55 -3.14 10.46
N LEU A 12 -4.70 -4.14 10.67
CA LEU A 12 -3.63 -4.50 9.75
C LEU A 12 -4.17 -5.04 8.42
N LEU A 13 -5.15 -5.94 8.46
CA LEU A 13 -5.80 -6.44 7.24
C LEU A 13 -6.41 -5.32 6.41
N LYS A 14 -7.21 -4.46 7.05
CA LYS A 14 -7.81 -3.31 6.35
C LYS A 14 -6.74 -2.42 5.73
N ARG A 15 -5.66 -2.16 6.47
CA ARG A 15 -4.57 -1.32 5.97
C ARG A 15 -3.82 -1.98 4.80
N ARG A 16 -3.62 -3.30 4.86
CA ARG A 16 -3.04 -4.08 3.76
C ARG A 16 -3.88 -3.97 2.51
N ASP A 17 -5.20 -4.16 2.63
CA ASP A 17 -6.13 -4.11 1.49
C ASP A 17 -6.15 -2.73 0.83
N GLU A 18 -6.16 -1.65 1.63
CA GLU A 18 -6.03 -0.28 1.12
C GLU A 18 -4.74 -0.08 0.31
N LEU A 19 -3.61 -0.58 0.80
CA LEU A 19 -2.32 -0.47 0.12
C LEU A 19 -2.27 -1.34 -1.14
N CYS A 20 -2.84 -2.54 -1.12
CA CYS A 20 -2.96 -3.41 -2.30
C CYS A 20 -3.81 -2.74 -3.39
N GLY A 21 -4.91 -2.10 -3.01
CA GLY A 21 -5.74 -1.29 -3.91
C GLY A 21 -4.95 -0.12 -4.51
N ALA A 22 -4.27 0.67 -3.68
CA ALA A 22 -3.43 1.78 -4.13
C ALA A 22 -2.29 1.32 -5.05
N ARG A 23 -1.67 0.17 -4.75
CA ARG A 23 -0.59 -0.42 -5.57
C ARG A 23 -1.11 -0.79 -6.94
N ARG A 24 -2.26 -1.47 -7.03
CA ARG A 24 -2.90 -1.84 -8.31
C ARG A 24 -3.20 -0.60 -9.14
N ILE A 25 -3.74 0.46 -8.53
CA ILE A 25 -4.02 1.74 -9.21
C ILE A 25 -2.73 2.37 -9.73
N ALA A 26 -1.69 2.45 -8.89
CA ALA A 26 -0.41 3.04 -9.27
C ALA A 26 0.27 2.26 -10.40
N ASP A 27 0.14 0.93 -10.44
CA ASP A 27 0.75 0.07 -11.44
C ASP A 27 0.06 0.16 -12.82
N HIS A 28 -1.27 0.23 -12.86
CA HIS A 28 -2.01 0.39 -14.11
C HIS A 28 -1.99 1.81 -14.68
N GLY A 29 -1.51 2.81 -13.91
CA GLY A 29 -1.34 4.19 -14.36
C GLY A 29 -2.62 5.04 -14.34
N ASP A 30 -3.79 4.40 -14.31
CA ASP A 30 -5.08 5.06 -14.20
C ASP A 30 -5.39 5.39 -12.73
N GLY A 31 -4.87 6.52 -12.24
CA GLY A 31 -5.23 7.07 -10.93
C GLY A 31 -4.09 7.60 -10.07
N LEU A 32 -2.83 7.51 -10.54
CA LEU A 32 -1.71 8.20 -9.89
C LEU A 32 -1.65 9.65 -10.34
N GLY A 33 -1.90 10.58 -9.42
CA GLY A 33 -1.69 12.01 -9.63
C GLY A 33 -0.54 12.53 -8.79
N VAL A 34 0.32 13.38 -9.37
CA VAL A 34 1.33 14.12 -8.61
C VAL A 34 0.87 15.57 -8.50
N THR A 35 0.89 16.10 -7.27
CA THR A 35 0.64 17.52 -7.03
C THR A 35 1.84 18.15 -6.33
N ILE A 36 2.25 19.33 -6.80
CA ILE A 36 3.27 20.16 -6.15
C ILE A 36 2.60 21.48 -5.80
N ARG A 37 2.48 21.79 -4.51
CA ARG A 37 1.74 22.97 -3.99
C ARG A 37 0.33 23.10 -4.58
N GLY A 38 -0.39 21.98 -4.67
CA GLY A 38 -1.76 21.93 -5.21
C GLY A 38 -1.85 22.02 -6.74
N THR A 39 -0.73 22.14 -7.46
CA THR A 39 -0.71 22.11 -8.92
C THR A 39 -0.49 20.69 -9.40
N TYR A 40 -1.41 20.16 -10.22
CA TYR A 40 -1.21 18.86 -10.88
C TYR A 40 -0.05 18.92 -11.86
N GLN A 41 0.79 17.89 -11.84
CA GLN A 41 1.92 17.75 -12.75
C GLN A 41 1.51 16.97 -14.00
N ASP A 42 2.30 17.12 -15.05
CA ASP A 42 2.08 16.43 -16.31
C ASP A 42 2.34 14.91 -16.22
N ALA A 43 2.01 14.22 -17.31
CA ALA A 43 2.16 12.77 -17.40
C ALA A 43 3.64 12.32 -17.33
N GLU A 44 4.60 13.15 -17.77
CA GLU A 44 6.02 12.82 -17.71
C GLU A 44 6.50 12.78 -16.26
N MET A 45 6.09 13.74 -15.44
CA MET A 45 6.35 13.74 -14.00
C MET A 45 5.71 12.54 -13.30
N VAL A 46 4.44 12.23 -13.63
CA VAL A 46 3.74 11.05 -13.07
C VAL A 46 4.48 9.77 -13.42
N ALA A 47 4.91 9.62 -14.69
CA ALA A 47 5.67 8.45 -15.14
C ALA A 47 7.03 8.33 -14.42
N ALA A 48 7.72 9.46 -14.21
CA ALA A 48 9.02 9.49 -13.54
C ALA A 48 8.95 9.02 -12.08
N VAL A 49 7.85 9.27 -11.37
CA VAL A 49 7.70 8.85 -9.96
C VAL A 49 7.03 7.49 -9.78
N LYS A 50 6.35 6.96 -10.81
CA LYS A 50 5.54 5.74 -10.74
C LYS A 50 6.28 4.57 -10.09
N ALA A 51 7.50 4.29 -10.56
CA ALA A 51 8.30 3.17 -10.06
C ALA A 51 8.62 3.30 -8.56
N ALA A 52 8.97 4.52 -8.11
CA ALA A 52 9.25 4.79 -6.70
C ALA A 52 7.99 4.64 -5.83
N VAL A 53 6.83 5.10 -6.32
CA VAL A 53 5.55 4.95 -5.61
C VAL A 53 5.18 3.47 -5.45
N VAL A 54 5.26 2.68 -6.53
CA VAL A 54 4.97 1.24 -6.48
C VAL A 54 5.91 0.51 -5.52
N ALA A 55 7.22 0.83 -5.57
CA ALA A 55 8.21 0.24 -4.67
C ALA A 55 7.89 0.54 -3.19
N GLU A 56 7.51 1.78 -2.87
CA GLU A 56 7.14 2.16 -1.51
C GLU A 56 5.85 1.49 -1.03
N LEU A 57 4.86 1.33 -1.90
CA LEU A 57 3.63 0.60 -1.59
C LEU A 57 3.93 -0.89 -1.30
N ASN A 58 4.76 -1.53 -2.12
CA ASN A 58 5.22 -2.91 -1.89
C ASN A 58 5.94 -3.05 -0.56
N ARG A 59 6.86 -2.14 -0.23
CA ARG A 59 7.59 -2.15 1.04
C ARG A 59 6.66 -2.07 2.24
N ARG A 60 5.62 -1.23 2.16
CA ARG A 60 4.61 -1.10 3.24
C ARG A 60 3.73 -2.34 3.38
N ILE A 61 3.33 -2.94 2.26
CA ILE A 61 2.58 -4.20 2.26
C ILE A 61 3.43 -5.30 2.92
N ALA A 62 4.67 -5.48 2.50
CA ALA A 62 5.58 -6.49 3.07
C ALA A 62 5.81 -6.30 4.58
N ALA A 63 5.85 -5.05 5.07
CA ALA A 63 5.94 -4.77 6.51
C ALA A 63 4.70 -5.26 7.26
N ILE A 64 3.51 -4.99 6.74
CA ILE A 64 2.25 -5.48 7.32
C ILE A 64 2.19 -7.02 7.24
N ASP A 65 2.63 -7.60 6.13
CA ASP A 65 2.66 -9.05 5.95
C ASP A 65 3.56 -9.72 6.99
N THR A 66 4.69 -9.09 7.31
CA THR A 66 5.58 -9.52 8.40
C THR A 66 4.88 -9.43 9.76
N GLU A 67 4.16 -8.34 10.04
CA GLU A 67 3.39 -8.19 11.28
C GLU A 67 2.27 -9.23 11.42
N LEU A 68 1.53 -9.49 10.35
CA LEU A 68 0.47 -10.50 10.30
C LEU A 68 1.04 -11.92 10.45
N THR A 69 2.15 -12.23 9.79
CA THR A 69 2.85 -13.52 9.93
C THR A 69 3.30 -13.73 11.38
N ALA A 70 3.80 -12.70 12.05
CA ALA A 70 4.17 -12.76 13.47
C ALA A 70 2.96 -13.00 14.40
N MET A 71 1.73 -12.73 13.93
CA MET A 71 0.49 -13.07 14.62
C MET A 71 -0.05 -14.47 14.28
N GLY A 72 0.63 -15.22 13.41
CA GLY A 72 0.25 -16.57 12.98
C GLY A 72 -0.73 -16.61 11.80
N VAL A 73 -0.77 -15.56 10.99
CA VAL A 73 -1.59 -15.46 9.78
C VAL A 73 -0.76 -15.96 8.59
N GLU A 74 -1.31 -16.88 7.82
CA GLU A 74 -0.75 -17.25 6.51
C GLU A 74 -1.27 -16.27 5.45
N ILE A 75 -0.36 -15.74 4.63
CA ILE A 75 -0.69 -14.82 3.54
C ILE A 75 -0.47 -15.55 2.22
N ASP A 76 -1.55 -15.73 1.48
CA ASP A 76 -1.51 -16.24 0.12
C ASP A 76 -1.04 -15.13 -0.85
N GLU A 77 -0.10 -15.47 -1.74
CA GLU A 77 0.46 -14.59 -2.78
C GLU A 77 -0.50 -14.32 -3.95
#